data_AF-A0A7J2JP55-F1
#
_entry.id   AF-A0A7J2JP55-F1
#
_cell.length_a   1.000
_cell.length_b   1.000
_cell.length_c   1.000
_cell.angle_alpha   90.00
_cell.angle_beta   90.00
_cell.angle_gamma   90.00
#
_symmetry.space_group_name_H-M   'P 1'
#
loop_
_entity.id
_entity.type
_entity.pdbx_description
1 polymer ?
#
loop_
_entity_poly.entity_id
_entity_poly.type
_entity_poly.pdbx_seq_one_letter_code
_entity_poly.pdbx_strand_id
1 'polypeptide(L)'
;MTGYRAITGMVKTNVHDHHMYKIRMAELESLLRALGYKVMERVIQVRPKETVDYVFGKGKVEEIREKIKRLDPDVFVVYNTLTSKQKWNLERKLGVEVIDRYDVTLMIFREAASDILSKLQIELATLEKAFPYVKLSASIKYKRMRAGFRGGGEYAYHKQIRAIQRRMKILRKKIDKLSRQKEIEILKRLESGAGIVVLTGYYNAGKTSLFNALTGFEKPVSDMPFTTLSSKYGGIDGANTYVVDTIGFVLDLDPRLIASFQLNLLDIKYSHKQVLVVDVSDKPELMRVKVSESLKILTNLGKSRDFFVVAANKVDLLEDYQYEAKEEILREILGKSVPIVPVSAKNGTGLRELVRELVKRPELEIVE
;
A
#
# COMPACT_ATOMS: atom_id res chain seq x y z
N MET A 1 25.21 8.31 11.80
CA MET A 1 23.76 8.58 11.71
C MET A 1 23.01 7.45 12.40
N THR A 2 22.55 7.67 13.63
CA THR A 2 21.79 6.69 14.43
C THR A 2 20.34 6.67 13.96
N GLY A 3 20.01 5.77 13.02
CA GLY A 3 18.61 5.50 12.65
C GLY A 3 17.83 4.89 13.82
N TYR A 4 16.52 5.11 13.86
CA TYR A 4 15.63 4.55 14.89
C TYR A 4 15.73 3.02 14.91
N ARG A 5 15.81 2.42 16.09
CA ARG A 5 15.98 0.98 16.31
C ARG A 5 14.62 0.30 16.41
N ALA A 6 14.42 -0.77 15.62
CA ALA A 6 13.19 -1.54 15.62
C ALA A 6 13.45 -3.02 15.89
N ILE A 7 12.59 -3.66 16.69
CA ILE A 7 12.40 -5.11 16.67
C ILE A 7 11.12 -5.39 15.89
N THR A 8 11.13 -6.40 15.02
CA THR A 8 9.94 -6.79 14.26
C THR A 8 9.35 -8.10 14.76
N GLY A 9 8.04 -8.25 14.65
CA GLY A 9 7.29 -9.40 15.13
C GLY A 9 6.19 -9.85 14.18
N MET A 10 5.99 -11.15 14.02
CA MET A 10 4.84 -11.70 13.28
C MET A 10 4.27 -12.94 13.95
N VAL A 11 2.94 -13.01 13.97
CA VAL A 11 2.20 -14.24 14.27
C VAL A 11 1.79 -14.87 12.94
N LYS A 12 2.44 -15.98 12.60
CA LYS A 12 2.16 -16.78 11.41
C LYS A 12 0.97 -17.70 11.73
N THR A 13 -0.19 -17.37 11.17
CA THR A 13 -1.45 -18.11 11.39
C THR A 13 -1.59 -19.34 10.50
N ASN A 14 -1.13 -19.27 9.26
CA ASN A 14 -1.03 -20.43 8.39
C ASN A 14 0.23 -21.24 8.71
N VAL A 15 0.08 -22.40 9.35
CA VAL A 15 1.22 -23.25 9.78
C VAL A 15 2.05 -23.73 8.59
N HIS A 16 1.41 -24.02 7.46
CA HIS A 16 2.03 -24.54 6.23
C HIS A 16 2.64 -23.45 5.33
N ASP A 17 2.59 -22.18 5.76
CA ASP A 17 3.24 -21.09 5.03
C ASP A 17 4.78 -21.13 5.24
N HIS A 18 5.52 -21.85 4.39
CA HIS A 18 6.98 -21.97 4.50
C HIS A 18 7.75 -20.81 3.86
N HIS A 19 7.13 -20.05 2.95
CA HIS A 19 7.80 -19.06 2.11
C HIS A 19 7.20 -17.65 2.19
N MET A 20 5.87 -17.54 2.23
CA MET A 20 5.18 -16.24 2.19
C MET A 20 5.47 -15.40 3.43
N TYR A 21 5.56 -15.99 4.62
CA TYR A 21 5.92 -15.22 5.83
C TYR A 21 7.31 -14.56 5.70
N LYS A 22 8.26 -15.21 5.01
CA LYS A 22 9.60 -14.63 4.78
C LYS A 22 9.52 -13.44 3.85
N ILE A 23 8.73 -13.54 2.78
CA ILE A 23 8.48 -12.46 1.83
C ILE A 23 7.82 -11.27 2.55
N ARG A 24 6.76 -11.53 3.31
CA ARG A 24 6.03 -10.54 4.10
C ARG A 24 6.93 -9.77 5.08
N MET A 25 7.75 -10.51 5.83
CA MET A 25 8.67 -9.90 6.78
C MET A 25 9.81 -9.14 6.10
N ALA A 26 10.34 -9.67 4.99
CA ALA A 26 11.33 -8.95 4.20
C ALA A 26 10.77 -7.64 3.64
N GLU A 27 9.51 -7.64 3.20
CA GLU A 27 8.81 -6.43 2.77
C GLU A 27 8.68 -5.44 3.93
N LEU A 28 8.13 -5.85 5.08
CA LEU A 28 8.00 -4.99 6.26
C LEU A 28 9.33 -4.35 6.65
N GLU A 29 10.41 -5.12 6.69
CA GLU A 29 11.74 -4.61 7.01
C GLU A 29 12.28 -3.65 5.95
N SER A 30 11.96 -3.87 4.66
CA SER A 30 12.29 -2.94 3.58
C SER A 30 11.62 -1.58 3.81
N LEU A 31 10.35 -1.59 4.21
CA LEU A 31 9.59 -0.37 4.52
C LEU A 31 10.16 0.37 5.72
N LEU A 32 10.50 -0.36 6.77
CA LEU A 32 11.14 0.21 7.95
C LEU A 32 12.48 0.85 7.58
N ARG A 33 13.30 0.18 6.76
CA ARG A 33 14.55 0.76 6.25
C ARG A 33 14.33 2.04 5.45
N ALA A 34 13.29 2.07 4.61
CA ALA A 34 12.91 3.27 3.86
C ALA A 34 12.47 4.44 4.75
N LEU A 35 11.92 4.14 5.93
CA LEU A 35 11.59 5.13 6.98
C LEU A 35 12.79 5.47 7.90
N GLY A 36 13.98 4.97 7.60
CA GLY A 36 15.19 5.22 8.40
C GLY A 36 15.32 4.35 9.65
N TYR A 37 14.53 3.28 9.79
CA TYR A 37 14.66 2.34 10.90
C TYR A 37 15.72 1.27 10.62
N LYS A 38 16.52 0.96 11.65
CA LYS A 38 17.41 -0.19 11.71
C LYS A 38 16.73 -1.35 12.43
N VAL A 39 16.43 -2.42 11.68
CA VAL A 39 15.85 -3.66 12.22
C VAL A 39 16.94 -4.42 12.97
N MET A 40 16.78 -4.56 14.29
CA MET A 40 17.74 -5.23 15.17
C MET A 40 17.51 -6.73 15.26
N GLU A 41 16.24 -7.14 15.36
CA GLU A 41 15.88 -8.54 15.54
C GLU A 41 14.48 -8.80 14.98
N ARG A 42 14.25 -10.04 14.54
CA ARG A 42 12.97 -10.53 14.04
C ARG A 42 12.44 -11.63 14.95
N VAL A 43 11.17 -11.53 15.32
CA VAL A 43 10.47 -12.51 16.16
C VAL A 43 9.31 -13.13 15.39
N ILE A 44 9.30 -14.45 15.27
CA ILE A 44 8.19 -15.20 14.66
C ILE A 44 7.54 -16.10 15.70
N GLN A 45 6.21 -16.13 15.69
CA GLN A 45 5.44 -17.14 16.41
C GLN A 45 4.49 -17.84 15.45
N VAL A 46 4.59 -19.16 15.35
CA VAL A 46 3.61 -19.96 14.62
C VAL A 46 2.47 -20.31 15.55
N ARG A 47 1.23 -19.99 15.16
CA ARG A 47 0.04 -20.38 15.93
C ARG A 47 -1.22 -20.32 15.06
N PRO A 48 -2.18 -21.26 15.16
CA PRO A 48 -3.36 -21.29 14.29
C PRO A 48 -4.21 -20.03 14.26
N LYS A 49 -4.23 -19.25 15.35
CA LYS A 49 -5.02 -18.03 15.50
C LYS A 49 -4.27 -17.03 16.36
N GLU A 50 -4.53 -15.74 16.16
CA GLU A 50 -4.05 -14.65 17.02
C GLU A 50 -4.68 -14.67 18.43
N THR A 51 -4.06 -14.01 19.41
CA THR A 51 -4.58 -13.96 20.79
C THR A 51 -5.34 -12.66 20.90
N VAL A 52 -6.45 -12.71 21.62
CA VAL A 52 -7.28 -11.53 21.85
C VAL A 52 -6.52 -10.43 22.61
N ASP A 53 -5.57 -10.81 23.48
CA ASP A 53 -4.91 -9.86 24.37
C ASP A 53 -3.62 -9.27 23.81
N TYR A 54 -2.81 -10.01 23.05
CA TYR A 54 -1.46 -9.56 22.67
C TYR A 54 -1.07 -9.83 21.22
N VAL A 55 -1.97 -10.38 20.40
CA VAL A 55 -1.67 -11.07 19.13
C VAL A 55 -0.77 -12.31 19.29
N PHE A 56 0.32 -12.22 20.06
CA PHE A 56 1.24 -13.27 20.48
C PHE A 56 0.73 -14.07 21.71
N GLY A 57 1.28 -15.26 21.92
CA GLY A 57 1.07 -16.04 23.15
C GLY A 57 1.85 -15.46 24.33
N LYS A 58 1.36 -15.63 25.56
CA LYS A 58 1.96 -15.04 26.78
C LYS A 58 3.46 -15.34 26.93
N GLY A 59 3.89 -16.58 26.74
CA GLY A 59 5.31 -16.95 26.82
C GLY A 59 6.17 -16.22 25.78
N LYS A 60 5.66 -16.05 24.56
CA LYS A 60 6.36 -15.29 23.52
C LYS A 60 6.44 -13.80 23.85
N VAL A 61 5.41 -13.24 24.49
CA VAL A 61 5.46 -11.84 24.97
C VAL A 61 6.55 -11.64 26.03
N GLU A 62 6.76 -12.59 26.93
CA GLU A 62 7.89 -12.52 27.87
C GLU A 62 9.24 -12.60 27.14
N GLU A 63 9.38 -13.50 26.17
CA GLU A 63 10.59 -13.59 25.35
C GLU A 63 10.90 -12.27 24.62
N ILE A 64 9.87 -11.64 24.02
CA ILE A 64 9.98 -10.33 23.38
C ILE A 64 10.39 -9.27 24.39
N ARG A 65 9.81 -9.28 25.60
CA ARG A 65 10.16 -8.33 26.67
C ARG A 65 11.63 -8.43 27.07
N GLU A 66 12.17 -9.63 27.19
CA GLU A 66 13.60 -9.80 27.50
C GLU A 66 14.50 -9.34 26.34
N LYS A 67 14.10 -9.57 25.08
CA LYS A 67 14.80 -9.00 23.91
C LYS A 67 14.79 -7.48 23.92
N ILE A 68 13.66 -6.86 24.26
CA ILE A 68 13.50 -5.40 24.36
C ILE A 68 14.40 -4.83 25.44
N LYS A 69 14.46 -5.43 26.63
CA LYS A 69 15.39 -4.96 27.69
C LYS A 69 16.86 -5.06 27.27
N ARG A 70 17.21 -6.10 26.51
CA ARG A 70 18.59 -6.36 26.07
C ARG A 70 19.02 -5.41 24.95
N LEU A 71 18.14 -5.18 23.97
CA LEU A 71 18.46 -4.45 22.74
C LEU A 71 18.02 -2.99 22.78
N ASP A 72 17.13 -2.65 23.71
CA ASP A 72 16.59 -1.31 23.95
C ASP A 72 16.05 -0.64 22.67
N PRO A 73 15.16 -1.27 21.89
CA PRO A 73 14.67 -0.66 20.65
C PRO A 73 13.79 0.55 20.95
N ASP A 74 13.69 1.48 19.98
CA ASP A 74 12.76 2.61 20.05
C ASP A 74 11.31 2.16 19.81
N VAL A 75 11.12 1.10 19.01
CA VAL A 75 9.79 0.60 18.64
C VAL A 75 9.76 -0.92 18.45
N PHE A 76 8.63 -1.54 18.82
CA PHE A 76 8.30 -2.90 18.42
C PHE A 76 7.25 -2.88 17.30
N VAL A 77 7.62 -3.40 16.13
CA VAL A 77 6.79 -3.36 14.92
C VAL A 77 6.17 -4.73 14.66
N VAL A 78 4.85 -4.79 14.60
CA VAL A 78 4.11 -6.04 14.37
C VAL A 78 3.58 -6.11 12.94
N TYR A 79 3.85 -7.21 12.23
CA TYR A 79 3.34 -7.42 10.87
C TYR A 79 1.82 -7.54 10.84
N ASN A 80 1.22 -8.24 11.80
CA ASN A 80 -0.23 -8.37 11.90
C ASN A 80 -0.88 -7.04 12.29
N THR A 81 -2.07 -6.75 11.76
CA THR A 81 -2.84 -5.56 12.16
C THR A 81 -3.37 -5.74 13.58
N LEU A 82 -3.05 -4.79 14.46
CA LEU A 82 -3.43 -4.83 15.87
C LEU A 82 -4.77 -4.11 16.11
N THR A 83 -5.59 -4.72 16.95
CA THR A 83 -6.69 -4.03 17.64
C THR A 83 -6.13 -3.06 18.68
N SER A 84 -6.90 -2.03 19.04
CA SER A 84 -6.50 -1.07 20.07
C SER A 84 -6.23 -1.72 21.43
N LYS A 85 -6.94 -2.82 21.75
CA LYS A 85 -6.72 -3.60 22.97
C LYS A 85 -5.38 -4.32 22.93
N GLN A 86 -5.07 -5.01 21.83
CA GLN A 86 -3.79 -5.70 21.68
C GLN A 86 -2.60 -4.73 21.74
N LYS A 87 -2.68 -3.59 21.01
CA LYS A 87 -1.66 -2.54 21.06
C LYS A 87 -1.43 -2.04 22.48
N TRP A 88 -2.49 -1.64 23.19
CA TRP A 88 -2.41 -1.17 24.56
C TRP A 88 -1.75 -2.19 25.50
N ASN A 89 -2.17 -3.44 25.42
CA ASN A 89 -1.65 -4.51 26.27
C ASN A 89 -0.17 -4.79 25.99
N LEU A 90 0.24 -4.81 24.72
CA LEU A 90 1.64 -4.98 24.33
C LEU A 90 2.49 -3.81 24.85
N GLU A 91 2.11 -2.56 24.60
CA GLU A 91 2.87 -1.39 25.09
C GLU A 91 3.04 -1.41 26.61
N ARG A 92 1.96 -1.73 27.35
CA ARG A 92 2.00 -1.84 28.82
C ARG A 92 2.92 -2.95 29.31
N LYS A 93 3.01 -4.05 28.57
CA LYS A 93 3.78 -5.23 28.98
C LYS A 93 5.25 -5.14 28.56
N LEU A 94 5.51 -4.54 27.40
CA LEU A 94 6.81 -4.43 26.79
C LEU A 94 7.56 -3.16 27.20
N GLY A 95 6.84 -2.09 27.54
CA GLY A 95 7.44 -0.81 27.97
C GLY A 95 7.99 0.04 26.83
N VAL A 96 7.67 -0.29 25.58
CA VAL A 96 8.09 0.42 24.35
C VAL A 96 6.87 0.73 23.49
N GLU A 97 6.99 1.70 22.58
CA GLU A 97 5.96 1.96 21.56
C GLU A 97 5.73 0.73 20.68
N VAL A 98 4.47 0.44 20.39
CA VAL A 98 4.08 -0.67 19.51
C VAL A 98 3.28 -0.14 18.34
N ILE A 99 3.79 -0.39 17.14
CA ILE A 99 3.11 -0.05 15.89
C ILE A 99 2.89 -1.31 15.07
N ASP A 100 1.88 -1.30 14.22
CA ASP A 100 1.61 -2.42 13.32
C ASP A 100 1.89 -2.08 11.85
N ARG A 101 1.69 -3.07 10.96
CA ARG A 101 1.86 -2.90 9.51
C ARG A 101 1.00 -1.79 8.92
N TYR A 102 -0.19 -1.56 9.48
CA TYR A 102 -1.06 -0.47 9.05
C TYR A 102 -0.42 0.89 9.38
N ASP A 103 0.10 1.03 10.61
CA ASP A 103 0.80 2.24 11.06
C ASP A 103 2.05 2.52 10.20
N VAL A 104 2.88 1.50 9.94
CA VAL A 104 4.06 1.61 9.05
C VAL A 104 3.67 2.08 7.65
N THR A 105 2.57 1.55 7.11
CA THR A 105 2.08 1.95 5.78
C THR A 105 1.64 3.42 5.75
N LEU A 106 0.91 3.88 6.78
CA LEU A 106 0.55 5.29 6.93
C LEU A 106 1.78 6.21 7.07
N MET A 107 2.85 5.74 7.71
CA MET A 107 4.11 6.49 7.81
C MET A 107 4.77 6.66 6.44
N ILE A 108 4.88 5.59 5.65
CA ILE A 108 5.40 5.69 4.27
C ILE A 108 4.53 6.67 3.46
N PHE A 109 3.21 6.56 3.57
CA PHE A 109 2.33 7.45 2.83
C PHE A 109 2.53 8.91 3.20
N ARG A 110 2.80 9.20 4.47
CA ARG A 110 3.03 10.57 4.94
C ARG A 110 4.28 11.19 4.32
N GLU A 111 5.35 10.40 4.22
CA GLU A 111 6.60 10.83 3.56
C GLU A 111 6.40 11.05 2.05
N ALA A 112 5.59 10.20 1.41
CA ALA A 112 5.36 10.30 -0.03
C ALA A 112 4.28 11.32 -0.45
N ALA A 113 3.42 11.77 0.47
CA ALA A 113 2.27 12.60 0.13
C ALA A 113 2.69 14.02 -0.24
N SER A 114 2.55 14.36 -1.53
CA SER A 114 2.83 15.70 -2.04
C SER A 114 1.57 16.58 -2.10
N ASP A 115 0.43 16.02 -2.49
CA ASP A 115 -0.81 16.76 -2.72
C ASP A 115 -1.71 16.88 -1.48
N ILE A 116 -2.62 17.86 -1.52
CA ILE A 116 -3.50 18.20 -0.40
C ILE A 116 -4.48 17.06 -0.08
N LEU A 117 -5.02 16.41 -1.11
CA LEU A 117 -6.05 15.38 -0.95
C LEU A 117 -5.47 14.12 -0.27
N SER A 118 -4.32 13.64 -0.74
CA SER A 118 -3.60 12.52 -0.10
C SER A 118 -3.24 12.86 1.34
N LYS A 119 -2.74 14.07 1.62
CA LYS A 119 -2.44 14.53 2.99
C LYS A 119 -3.66 14.48 3.90
N LEU A 120 -4.82 14.95 3.42
CA LEU A 120 -6.07 14.92 4.18
C LEU A 120 -6.56 13.47 4.42
N GLN A 121 -6.44 12.59 3.43
CA GLN A 121 -6.81 11.17 3.54
C GLN A 121 -5.95 10.43 4.56
N ILE A 122 -4.63 10.65 4.52
CA ILE A 122 -3.68 10.06 5.48
C ILE A 122 -3.95 10.58 6.89
N GLU A 123 -4.23 11.88 7.04
CA GLU A 123 -4.60 12.46 8.34
C GLU A 123 -5.89 11.82 8.87
N LEU A 124 -6.92 11.68 8.03
CA LEU A 124 -8.17 11.05 8.41
C LEU A 124 -7.94 9.59 8.84
N ALA A 125 -7.22 8.81 8.05
CA ALA A 125 -6.92 7.41 8.35
C ALA A 125 -6.11 7.26 9.65
N THR A 126 -5.15 8.16 9.89
CA THR A 126 -4.38 8.22 11.13
C THR A 126 -5.28 8.47 12.34
N LEU A 127 -6.20 9.44 12.24
CA LEU A 127 -7.17 9.73 13.30
C LEU A 127 -8.15 8.57 13.52
N GLU A 128 -8.63 7.92 12.46
CA GLU A 128 -9.53 6.77 12.53
C GLU A 128 -8.89 5.57 13.23
N LYS A 129 -7.60 5.31 12.95
CA LYS A 129 -6.82 4.27 13.63
C LYS A 129 -6.54 4.62 15.08
N ALA A 130 -6.20 5.86 15.38
CA ALA A 130 -5.87 6.32 16.73
C ALA A 130 -7.08 6.46 17.65
N PHE A 131 -8.24 6.85 17.12
CA PHE A 131 -9.46 7.15 17.89
C PHE A 131 -9.89 6.04 18.87
N PRO A 132 -10.05 4.76 18.47
CA PRO A 132 -10.44 3.69 19.39
C PRO A 132 -9.39 3.46 20.49
N TYR A 133 -8.10 3.64 20.18
CA TYR A 133 -7.01 3.54 21.14
C TYR A 133 -7.04 4.67 22.18
N VAL A 134 -7.24 5.93 21.74
CA VAL A 134 -7.38 7.09 22.63
C VAL A 134 -8.57 6.90 23.57
N LYS A 135 -9.71 6.44 23.05
CA LYS A 135 -10.91 6.15 23.85
C LYS A 135 -10.66 5.08 24.92
N LEU A 136 -10.01 3.98 24.54
CA LEU A 136 -9.64 2.90 25.46
C LEU A 136 -8.70 3.39 26.56
N SER A 137 -7.61 4.05 26.17
CA SER A 137 -6.57 4.56 27.06
C SER A 137 -7.14 5.46 28.14
N ALA A 138 -8.01 6.39 27.74
CA ALA A 138 -8.60 7.34 28.66
C ALA A 138 -9.70 6.72 29.54
N SER A 139 -10.49 5.78 29.03
CA SER A 139 -11.44 5.01 29.86
C SER A 139 -10.73 4.29 31.01
N ILE A 140 -9.56 3.70 30.75
CA ILE A 140 -8.75 3.01 31.76
C ILE A 140 -8.14 4.00 32.76
N LYS A 141 -7.55 5.10 32.29
CA LYS A 141 -7.02 6.16 33.16
C LYS A 141 -8.11 6.71 34.10
N TYR A 142 -9.31 6.91 33.57
CA TYR A 142 -10.44 7.41 34.33
C TYR A 142 -10.93 6.45 35.41
N LYS A 143 -11.06 5.15 35.09
CA LYS A 143 -11.42 4.12 36.09
C LYS A 143 -10.46 4.09 37.28
N ARG A 144 -9.16 4.34 37.06
CA ARG A 144 -8.17 4.42 38.14
C ARG A 144 -8.32 5.68 39.01
N MET A 145 -8.70 6.81 38.41
CA MET A 145 -8.86 8.09 39.12
C MET A 145 -10.15 8.17 39.99
N ARG A 146 -11.20 7.43 39.63
CA ARG A 146 -12.45 7.34 40.42
C ARG A 146 -12.27 6.71 41.81
N ALA A 147 -11.10 6.11 42.12
CA ALA A 147 -10.79 5.61 43.45
C ALA A 147 -10.47 6.72 44.48
N GLY A 148 -10.40 8.01 44.09
CA GLY A 148 -10.09 9.07 45.07
C GLY A 148 -10.36 10.54 44.71
N PHE A 149 -10.70 10.94 43.48
CA PHE A 149 -10.86 12.38 43.14
C PHE A 149 -12.11 12.70 42.31
N ARG A 150 -12.92 13.66 42.80
CA ARG A 150 -14.13 14.19 42.16
C ARG A 150 -13.79 15.30 41.15
N GLY A 151 -14.32 15.21 39.93
CA GLY A 151 -14.77 16.37 39.13
C GLY A 151 -13.98 16.75 37.87
N GLY A 152 -12.65 16.84 37.90
CA GLY A 152 -11.89 17.49 36.82
C GLY A 152 -11.56 16.62 35.58
N GLY A 153 -11.33 15.32 35.76
CA GLY A 153 -10.80 14.44 34.71
C GLY A 153 -11.79 14.05 33.60
N GLU A 154 -13.09 14.04 33.91
CA GLU A 154 -14.15 13.61 32.99
C GLU A 154 -14.31 14.62 31.84
N TYR A 155 -14.36 15.92 32.16
CA TYR A 155 -14.54 17.01 31.19
C TYR A 155 -13.39 17.14 30.19
N ALA A 156 -12.14 16.99 30.64
CA ALA A 156 -10.96 17.12 29.79
C ALA A 156 -10.87 16.00 28.75
N TYR A 157 -11.17 14.76 29.13
CA TYR A 157 -11.21 13.62 28.22
C TYR A 157 -12.31 13.75 27.16
N HIS A 158 -13.53 14.12 27.58
CA HIS A 158 -14.62 14.36 26.64
C HIS A 158 -14.29 15.50 25.67
N LYS A 159 -13.50 16.50 26.09
CA LYS A 159 -13.00 17.55 25.19
C LYS A 159 -12.04 17.00 24.13
N GLN A 160 -11.09 16.13 24.49
CA GLN A 160 -10.15 15.52 23.55
C GLN A 160 -10.85 14.61 22.52
N ILE A 161 -11.75 13.72 22.97
CA ILE A 161 -12.54 12.88 22.06
C ILE A 161 -13.37 13.72 21.09
N ARG A 162 -14.07 14.73 21.62
CA ARG A 162 -14.89 15.62 20.78
C ARG A 162 -14.03 16.42 19.80
N ALA A 163 -12.79 16.77 20.16
CA ALA A 163 -11.86 17.43 19.24
C ALA A 163 -11.49 16.50 18.06
N ILE A 164 -11.13 15.25 18.33
CA ILE A 164 -10.80 14.27 17.28
C ILE A 164 -12.01 14.04 16.35
N GLN A 165 -13.19 13.81 16.92
CA GLN A 165 -14.42 13.60 16.11
C GLN A 165 -14.75 14.81 15.24
N ARG A 166 -14.65 16.03 15.78
CA ARG A 166 -14.85 17.26 15.01
C ARG A 166 -13.83 17.38 13.88
N ARG A 167 -12.55 17.09 14.14
CA ARG A 167 -11.51 17.10 13.11
C ARG A 167 -11.81 16.10 12.00
N MET A 168 -12.14 14.85 12.34
CA MET A 168 -12.54 13.83 11.37
C MET A 168 -13.73 14.28 10.52
N LYS A 169 -14.75 14.91 11.11
CA LYS A 169 -15.92 15.46 10.38
C LYS A 169 -15.50 16.54 9.38
N ILE A 170 -14.58 17.44 9.75
CA ILE A 170 -14.06 18.48 8.87
C ILE A 170 -13.25 17.86 7.73
N LEU A 171 -12.36 16.91 8.03
CA LEU A 171 -11.54 16.22 7.03
C LEU A 171 -12.41 15.49 6.00
N ARG A 172 -13.41 14.72 6.45
CA ARG A 172 -14.34 14.02 5.55
C ARG A 172 -15.05 14.96 4.57
N LYS A 173 -15.53 16.11 5.05
CA LYS A 173 -16.17 17.13 4.19
C LYS A 173 -15.20 17.71 3.16
N LYS A 174 -13.95 17.98 3.56
CA LYS A 174 -12.92 18.51 2.64
C LYS A 174 -12.53 17.47 1.58
N ILE A 175 -12.34 16.21 2.01
CA ILE A 175 -12.05 15.10 1.11
C ILE A 175 -13.19 14.93 0.10
N ASP A 176 -14.45 14.84 0.54
CA ASP A 176 -15.61 14.70 -0.36
C ASP A 176 -15.69 15.83 -1.40
N LYS A 177 -15.43 17.09 -1.01
CA LYS A 177 -15.39 18.21 -1.97
C LYS A 177 -14.30 18.02 -3.04
N LEU A 178 -13.08 17.72 -2.63
CA LEU A 178 -11.94 17.54 -3.54
C LEU A 178 -12.11 16.28 -4.41
N SER A 179 -12.71 15.23 -3.85
CA SER A 179 -13.08 14.00 -4.55
C SER A 179 -13.96 14.28 -5.77
N ARG A 180 -15.05 15.03 -5.56
CA ARG A 180 -16.00 15.38 -6.63
C ARG A 180 -15.36 16.23 -7.71
N GLN A 181 -14.47 17.15 -7.33
CA GLN A 181 -13.74 17.97 -8.30
C GLN A 181 -12.86 17.11 -9.21
N LYS A 182 -12.12 16.15 -8.63
CA LYS A 182 -11.30 15.21 -9.42
C LYS A 182 -12.15 14.34 -10.34
N GLU A 183 -13.29 13.85 -9.88
CA GLU A 183 -14.22 13.06 -10.70
C GLU A 183 -14.71 13.84 -11.93
N ILE A 184 -15.10 15.10 -11.75
CA ILE A 184 -15.50 15.99 -12.86
C ILE A 184 -14.35 16.16 -13.87
N GLU A 185 -13.11 16.30 -13.42
CA GLU A 185 -11.95 16.37 -14.32
C GLU A 185 -11.74 15.09 -15.13
N ILE A 186 -11.97 13.92 -14.54
CA ILE A 186 -11.88 12.63 -15.24
C ILE A 186 -12.97 12.55 -16.31
N LEU A 187 -14.22 12.89 -15.95
CA LEU A 187 -15.35 12.84 -16.89
C LEU A 187 -15.16 13.78 -18.07
N LYS A 188 -14.67 15.02 -17.83
CA LYS A 188 -14.35 15.96 -18.91
C LYS A 188 -13.32 15.42 -19.91
N ARG A 189 -12.30 14.69 -19.42
CA ARG A 189 -11.31 14.04 -20.32
C ARG A 189 -11.97 12.97 -21.17
N LEU A 190 -12.86 12.15 -20.59
CA LEU A 190 -13.60 11.14 -21.32
C LEU A 190 -14.53 11.77 -22.38
N GLU A 191 -15.26 12.82 -22.02
CA GLU A 191 -16.16 13.55 -22.92
C GLU A 191 -15.41 14.16 -24.13
N SER A 192 -14.14 14.54 -23.96
CA SER A 192 -13.28 15.00 -25.06
C SER A 192 -12.82 13.90 -26.02
N GLY A 193 -13.26 12.66 -25.82
CA GLY A 193 -12.90 11.50 -26.64
C GLY A 193 -11.49 10.96 -26.38
N ALA A 194 -10.82 11.41 -25.32
CA ALA A 194 -9.48 10.99 -24.95
C ALA A 194 -9.48 9.59 -24.31
N GLY A 195 -8.55 8.74 -24.75
CA GLY A 195 -8.26 7.47 -24.07
C GLY A 195 -7.67 7.72 -22.69
N ILE A 196 -7.95 6.82 -21.74
CA ILE A 196 -7.35 6.82 -20.40
C ILE A 196 -6.78 5.43 -20.15
N VAL A 197 -5.47 5.37 -19.96
CA VAL A 197 -4.71 4.16 -19.66
C VAL A 197 -4.10 4.31 -18.28
N VAL A 198 -4.29 3.32 -17.42
CA VAL A 198 -3.83 3.38 -16.04
C VAL A 198 -2.71 2.39 -15.79
N LEU A 199 -1.58 2.88 -15.29
CA LEU A 199 -0.46 2.04 -14.85
C LEU A 199 -0.76 1.52 -13.44
N THR A 200 -0.74 0.20 -13.28
CA THR A 200 -0.95 -0.50 -12.01
C THR A 200 0.19 -1.49 -11.76
N GLY A 201 0.29 -2.03 -10.54
CA GLY A 201 1.31 -3.00 -10.17
C GLY A 201 2.07 -2.63 -8.90
N TYR A 202 2.93 -3.54 -8.46
CA TYR A 202 3.66 -3.42 -7.20
C TYR A 202 4.59 -2.21 -7.15
N TYR A 203 4.88 -1.73 -5.95
CA TYR A 203 5.93 -0.73 -5.77
C TYR A 203 7.28 -1.24 -6.31
N ASN A 204 8.09 -0.31 -6.79
CA ASN A 204 9.33 -0.58 -7.51
C ASN A 204 9.20 -1.39 -8.82
N ALA A 205 7.99 -1.68 -9.31
CA ALA A 205 7.82 -2.28 -10.65
C ALA A 205 8.24 -1.35 -11.79
N GLY A 206 8.50 -0.07 -11.51
CA GLY A 206 8.89 0.93 -12.50
C GLY A 206 7.71 1.66 -13.17
N LYS A 207 6.55 1.72 -12.52
CA LYS A 207 5.38 2.49 -13.00
C LYS A 207 5.71 3.95 -13.29
N THR A 208 6.32 4.66 -12.34
CA THR A 208 6.69 6.07 -12.53
C THR A 208 7.76 6.24 -13.61
N SER A 209 8.73 5.31 -13.70
CA SER A 209 9.71 5.30 -14.79
C SER A 209 9.04 5.09 -16.15
N LEU A 210 8.09 4.16 -16.24
CA LEU A 210 7.34 3.90 -17.47
C LEU A 210 6.46 5.09 -17.83
N PHE A 211 5.80 5.70 -16.85
CA PHE A 211 5.06 6.95 -17.04
C PHE A 211 5.96 8.03 -17.64
N ASN A 212 7.13 8.27 -17.04
CA ASN A 212 8.08 9.27 -17.51
C ASN A 212 8.51 8.98 -18.95
N ALA A 213 8.84 7.73 -19.25
CA ALA A 213 9.28 7.33 -20.58
C ALA A 213 8.17 7.44 -21.64
N LEU A 214 6.90 7.24 -21.27
CA LEU A 214 5.76 7.36 -22.18
C LEU A 214 5.29 8.80 -22.40
N THR A 215 5.57 9.71 -21.45
CA THR A 215 5.00 11.07 -21.42
C THR A 215 6.06 12.18 -21.55
N GLY A 216 7.34 11.84 -21.45
CA GLY A 216 8.45 12.80 -21.42
C GLY A 216 8.59 13.57 -20.10
N PHE A 217 7.86 13.20 -19.05
CA PHE A 217 7.97 13.88 -17.75
C PHE A 217 9.20 13.38 -16.97
N GLU A 218 9.72 14.21 -16.06
CA GLU A 218 10.85 13.89 -15.19
C GLU A 218 10.41 13.77 -13.72
N LYS A 219 9.43 12.90 -13.44
CA LYS A 219 9.02 12.68 -12.05
C LYS A 219 10.10 11.94 -11.25
N PRO A 220 10.23 12.21 -9.95
CA PRO A 220 11.15 11.49 -9.09
C PRO A 220 10.81 10.00 -9.04
N VAL A 221 11.83 9.17 -9.26
CA VAL A 221 11.77 7.71 -9.11
C VAL A 221 12.55 7.36 -7.85
N SER A 222 11.97 6.52 -7.00
CA SER A 222 12.59 6.06 -5.76
C SER A 222 12.20 4.61 -5.49
N ASP A 223 13.08 3.87 -4.81
CA ASP A 223 12.81 2.52 -4.32
C ASP A 223 11.82 2.52 -3.14
N MET A 224 11.54 3.69 -2.57
CA MET A 224 10.53 3.84 -1.53
C MET A 224 9.14 3.53 -2.11
N PRO A 225 8.35 2.67 -1.47
CA PRO A 225 6.99 2.44 -1.91
C PRO A 225 6.15 3.70 -1.90
N PHE A 226 5.16 3.72 -2.79
CA PHE A 226 4.16 4.78 -2.89
C PHE A 226 4.70 6.16 -3.26
N THR A 227 5.82 6.24 -4.00
CA THR A 227 6.32 7.47 -4.65
C THR A 227 5.22 8.33 -5.28
N THR A 228 4.21 7.67 -5.84
CA THR A 228 3.01 8.31 -6.40
C THR A 228 1.80 7.95 -5.56
N LEU A 229 1.27 8.92 -4.80
CA LEU A 229 0.03 8.74 -4.01
C LEU A 229 -1.22 9.31 -4.69
N SER A 230 -1.11 10.47 -5.33
CA SER A 230 -2.17 10.99 -6.20
C SER A 230 -1.91 10.57 -7.64
N SER A 231 -2.96 10.12 -8.34
CA SER A 231 -2.90 9.91 -9.78
C SER A 231 -2.34 11.13 -10.51
N LYS A 232 -1.44 10.87 -11.47
CA LYS A 232 -0.84 11.91 -12.32
C LYS A 232 -1.06 11.55 -13.78
N TYR A 233 -1.56 12.50 -14.57
CA TYR A 233 -1.85 12.32 -15.99
C TYR A 233 -0.72 12.89 -16.83
N GLY A 234 -0.43 12.23 -17.94
CA GLY A 234 0.42 12.77 -19.02
C GLY A 234 -0.09 12.23 -20.35
N GLY A 235 -0.03 13.05 -21.39
CA GLY A 235 -0.38 12.60 -22.75
C GLY A 235 0.71 11.68 -23.30
N ILE A 236 0.30 10.69 -24.09
CA ILE A 236 1.23 9.96 -24.96
C ILE A 236 1.41 10.82 -26.21
N ASP A 237 2.65 11.10 -26.58
CA ASP A 237 2.94 11.88 -27.78
C ASP A 237 2.36 11.20 -29.04
N GLY A 238 1.74 12.00 -29.91
CA GLY A 238 1.08 11.52 -31.13
C GLY A 238 -0.21 10.73 -30.94
N ALA A 239 -0.77 10.63 -29.72
CA ALA A 239 -2.05 9.94 -29.47
C ALA A 239 -3.00 10.77 -28.58
N ASN A 240 -4.31 10.74 -28.87
CA ASN A 240 -5.33 11.28 -27.97
C ASN A 240 -5.58 10.32 -26.80
N THR A 241 -4.56 10.04 -25.99
CA THR A 241 -4.59 9.10 -24.88
C THR A 241 -3.72 9.59 -23.73
N TYR A 242 -4.30 9.60 -22.53
CA TYR A 242 -3.59 9.89 -21.30
C TYR A 242 -3.12 8.61 -20.62
N VAL A 243 -1.87 8.62 -20.16
CA VAL A 243 -1.34 7.65 -19.20
C VAL A 243 -1.52 8.23 -17.81
N VAL A 244 -1.91 7.37 -16.87
CA VAL A 244 -2.10 7.73 -15.47
C VAL A 244 -1.15 6.88 -14.61
N ASP A 245 -0.21 7.54 -13.95
CA ASP A 245 0.60 6.89 -12.90
C ASP A 245 -0.22 6.85 -11.60
N THR A 246 -0.35 5.67 -11.00
CA THR A 246 -1.16 5.45 -9.79
C THR A 246 -0.34 4.90 -8.64
N ILE A 247 -1.01 4.76 -7.49
CA ILE A 247 -0.43 4.18 -6.30
C ILE A 247 0.05 2.75 -6.55
N GLY A 248 1.29 2.46 -6.18
CA GLY A 248 1.84 1.11 -6.24
C GLY A 248 1.25 0.21 -5.18
N PHE A 249 1.00 -1.06 -5.51
CA PHE A 249 0.55 -2.04 -4.53
C PHE A 249 1.68 -2.47 -3.60
N VAL A 250 1.32 -2.91 -2.38
CA VAL A 250 2.18 -3.58 -1.40
C VAL A 250 1.44 -4.84 -0.91
N LEU A 251 2.18 -5.79 -0.32
CA LEU A 251 1.55 -6.99 0.24
C LEU A 251 0.65 -6.64 1.42
N ASP A 252 -0.47 -7.36 1.50
CA ASP A 252 -1.46 -7.27 2.58
C ASP A 252 -1.88 -5.82 2.87
N LEU A 253 -2.05 -5.00 1.81
CA LEU A 253 -2.54 -3.62 1.95
C LEU A 253 -3.94 -3.64 2.58
N ASP A 254 -4.08 -2.99 3.74
CA ASP A 254 -5.32 -3.01 4.49
C ASP A 254 -6.47 -2.39 3.69
N PRO A 255 -7.65 -3.04 3.60
CA PRO A 255 -8.80 -2.52 2.86
C PRO A 255 -9.23 -1.11 3.28
N ARG A 256 -9.00 -0.72 4.54
CA ARG A 256 -9.31 0.64 5.03
C ARG A 256 -8.40 1.68 4.39
N LEU A 257 -7.15 1.34 4.06
CA LEU A 257 -6.25 2.22 3.31
C LEU A 257 -6.68 2.30 1.85
N ILE A 258 -7.04 1.18 1.23
CA ILE A 258 -7.58 1.15 -0.13
C ILE A 258 -8.82 2.07 -0.24
N ALA A 259 -9.73 1.98 0.74
CA ALA A 259 -10.91 2.84 0.81
C ALA A 259 -10.54 4.32 0.93
N SER A 260 -9.49 4.67 1.68
CA SER A 260 -9.02 6.06 1.75
C SER A 260 -8.46 6.58 0.42
N PHE A 261 -8.00 5.71 -0.49
CA PHE A 261 -7.51 6.07 -1.83
C PHE A 261 -8.52 5.80 -2.94
N GLN A 262 -9.82 5.74 -2.63
CA GLN A 262 -10.91 5.49 -3.59
C GLN A 262 -10.84 6.34 -4.86
N LEU A 263 -10.27 7.54 -4.79
CA LEU A 263 -10.09 8.41 -5.95
C LEU A 263 -9.04 7.94 -6.96
N ASN A 264 -8.06 7.15 -6.54
CA ASN A 264 -7.16 6.46 -7.47
C ASN A 264 -7.87 5.25 -8.11
N LEU A 265 -8.90 4.72 -7.44
CA LEU A 265 -9.74 3.65 -7.98
C LEU A 265 -10.74 4.17 -9.03
N LEU A 266 -11.11 5.46 -8.99
CA LEU A 266 -11.90 6.07 -10.06
C LEU A 266 -11.14 6.05 -11.39
N ASP A 267 -9.85 6.38 -11.39
CA ASP A 267 -9.03 6.30 -12.60
C ASP A 267 -9.02 4.89 -13.18
N ILE A 268 -8.84 3.88 -12.32
CA ILE A 268 -8.91 2.46 -12.68
C ILE A 268 -10.30 2.12 -13.24
N LYS A 269 -11.38 2.61 -12.62
CA LYS A 269 -12.77 2.35 -13.03
C LYS A 269 -13.06 2.94 -14.42
N TYR A 270 -12.63 4.18 -14.67
CA TYR A 270 -12.87 4.91 -15.90
C TYR A 270 -11.82 4.62 -17.00
N SER A 271 -10.78 3.84 -16.70
CA SER A 271 -9.76 3.49 -17.68
C SER A 271 -10.28 2.56 -18.76
N HIS A 272 -9.87 2.84 -20.00
CA HIS A 272 -10.10 1.99 -21.17
C HIS A 272 -9.15 0.79 -21.17
N LYS A 273 -7.91 0.96 -20.72
CA LYS A 273 -6.94 -0.12 -20.52
C LYS A 273 -6.20 0.03 -19.21
N GLN A 274 -5.76 -1.09 -18.68
CA GLN A 274 -4.89 -1.16 -17.52
C GLN A 274 -3.58 -1.82 -17.90
N VAL A 275 -2.49 -1.17 -17.51
CA VAL A 275 -1.15 -1.69 -17.71
C VAL A 275 -0.67 -2.24 -16.39
N LEU A 276 -0.68 -3.55 -16.25
CA LEU A 276 -0.05 -4.19 -15.11
C LEU A 276 1.46 -4.20 -15.34
N VAL A 277 2.17 -3.30 -14.67
CA VAL A 277 3.62 -3.23 -14.71
C VAL A 277 4.18 -4.27 -13.76
N VAL A 278 4.97 -5.20 -14.29
CA VAL A 278 5.58 -6.31 -13.54
C VAL A 278 7.09 -6.19 -13.61
N ASP A 279 7.75 -6.28 -12.47
CA ASP A 279 9.21 -6.38 -12.43
C ASP A 279 9.64 -7.81 -12.74
N VAL A 280 10.20 -8.06 -13.93
CA VAL A 280 10.65 -9.41 -14.30
C VAL A 280 12.00 -9.78 -13.69
N SER A 281 12.73 -8.83 -13.09
CA SER A 281 13.98 -9.10 -12.37
C SER A 281 13.74 -9.73 -11.00
N ASP A 282 12.51 -9.65 -10.47
CA ASP A 282 12.12 -10.33 -9.24
C ASP A 282 12.32 -11.85 -9.36
N LYS A 283 12.69 -12.50 -8.25
CA LYS A 283 12.71 -13.97 -8.17
C LYS A 283 11.35 -14.56 -8.56
N PRO A 284 11.31 -15.74 -9.21
CA PRO A 284 10.07 -16.34 -9.71
C PRO A 284 8.94 -16.40 -8.68
N GLU A 285 9.26 -16.79 -7.43
CA GLU A 285 8.24 -16.92 -6.38
C GLU A 285 7.68 -15.55 -5.97
N LEU A 286 8.54 -14.53 -5.88
CA LEU A 286 8.12 -13.18 -5.53
C LEU A 286 7.27 -12.56 -6.63
N MET A 287 7.68 -12.74 -7.89
CA MET A 287 6.92 -12.26 -9.05
C MET A 287 5.52 -12.90 -9.09
N ARG A 288 5.42 -14.23 -8.91
CA ARG A 288 4.14 -14.95 -8.84
C ARG A 288 3.21 -14.35 -7.79
N VAL A 289 3.73 -14.07 -6.60
CA VAL A 289 2.97 -13.46 -5.51
C VAL A 289 2.52 -12.05 -5.88
N LYS A 290 3.42 -11.20 -6.36
CA LYS A 290 3.12 -9.82 -6.74
C LYS A 290 2.06 -9.74 -7.85
N VAL A 291 2.18 -10.55 -8.89
CA VAL A 291 1.20 -10.59 -9.98
C VAL A 291 -0.16 -11.06 -9.45
N SER A 292 -0.18 -12.17 -8.70
CA SER A 292 -1.42 -12.75 -8.17
C SER A 292 -2.18 -11.80 -7.25
N GLU A 293 -1.48 -11.13 -6.34
CA GLU A 293 -2.10 -10.15 -5.43
C GLU A 293 -2.56 -8.89 -6.18
N SER A 294 -1.80 -8.43 -7.18
CA SER A 294 -2.23 -7.31 -8.04
C SER A 294 -3.53 -7.66 -8.76
N LEU A 295 -3.63 -8.85 -9.33
CA LEU A 295 -4.84 -9.31 -10.02
C LEU A 295 -6.02 -9.40 -9.06
N LYS A 296 -5.85 -9.93 -7.85
CA LYS A 296 -6.92 -9.95 -6.83
C LYS A 296 -7.44 -8.54 -6.55
N ILE A 297 -6.54 -7.57 -6.36
CA ILE A 297 -6.93 -6.17 -6.14
C ILE A 297 -7.70 -5.64 -7.35
N LEU A 298 -7.19 -5.82 -8.57
CA LEU A 298 -7.81 -5.30 -9.79
C LEU A 298 -9.16 -5.96 -10.10
N THR A 299 -9.29 -7.27 -9.89
CA THR A 299 -10.56 -8.01 -10.06
C THR A 299 -11.60 -7.56 -9.04
N ASN A 300 -11.21 -7.35 -7.77
CA ASN A 300 -12.11 -6.81 -6.74
C ASN A 300 -12.62 -5.40 -7.07
N LEU A 301 -11.93 -4.66 -7.95
CA LEU A 301 -12.35 -3.35 -8.45
C LEU A 301 -13.28 -3.43 -9.68
N GLY A 302 -13.66 -4.64 -10.10
CA GLY A 302 -14.69 -4.88 -11.11
C GLY A 302 -14.21 -4.80 -12.56
N LYS A 303 -12.91 -5.00 -12.83
CA LYS A 303 -12.36 -4.94 -14.19
C LYS A 303 -12.10 -6.33 -14.75
N SER A 304 -12.57 -6.55 -15.98
CA SER A 304 -12.29 -7.78 -16.74
C SER A 304 -10.83 -7.83 -17.16
N ARG A 305 -10.30 -9.05 -17.31
CA ARG A 305 -8.94 -9.32 -17.79
C ARG A 305 -8.73 -8.86 -19.23
N ASP A 306 -9.79 -8.70 -20.01
CA ASP A 306 -9.74 -8.28 -21.42
C ASP A 306 -9.20 -6.85 -21.59
N PHE A 307 -9.22 -6.06 -20.52
CA PHE A 307 -8.68 -4.70 -20.51
C PHE A 307 -7.23 -4.62 -20.04
N PHE A 308 -6.60 -5.76 -19.72
CA PHE A 308 -5.25 -5.80 -19.19
C PHE A 308 -4.22 -5.95 -20.30
N VAL A 309 -3.16 -5.15 -20.19
CA VAL A 309 -1.89 -5.34 -20.90
C VAL A 309 -0.82 -5.47 -19.83
N VAL A 310 0.10 -6.41 -19.98
CA VAL A 310 1.23 -6.55 -19.05
C VAL A 310 2.45 -5.89 -19.65
N ALA A 311 3.01 -4.93 -18.91
CA ALA A 311 4.33 -4.40 -19.19
C ALA A 311 5.33 -5.18 -18.33
N ALA A 312 5.97 -6.18 -18.93
CA ALA A 312 7.02 -6.97 -18.30
C ALA A 312 8.30 -6.13 -18.27
N ASN A 313 8.47 -5.35 -17.20
CA ASN A 313 9.46 -4.30 -17.08
C ASN A 313 10.79 -4.76 -16.47
N LYS A 314 11.85 -4.02 -16.77
CA LYS A 314 13.25 -4.28 -16.38
C LYS A 314 13.89 -5.47 -17.10
N VAL A 315 13.48 -5.72 -18.34
CA VAL A 315 14.10 -6.77 -19.19
C VAL A 315 15.58 -6.55 -19.42
N ASP A 316 16.08 -5.32 -19.27
CA ASP A 316 17.50 -4.97 -19.34
C ASP A 316 18.37 -5.63 -18.25
N LEU A 317 17.75 -6.20 -17.21
CA LEU A 317 18.45 -6.91 -16.14
C LEU A 317 18.48 -8.43 -16.34
N LEU A 318 17.94 -8.93 -17.46
CA LEU A 318 17.80 -10.35 -17.74
C LEU A 318 18.47 -10.70 -19.07
N GLU A 319 19.00 -11.92 -19.13
CA GLU A 319 19.31 -12.57 -20.40
C GLU A 319 18.04 -13.17 -21.02
N ASP A 320 18.04 -13.39 -22.34
CA ASP A 320 16.86 -13.84 -23.09
C ASP A 320 16.24 -15.12 -22.51
N TYR A 321 17.06 -16.13 -22.21
CA TYR A 321 16.60 -17.39 -21.61
C TYR A 321 15.96 -17.20 -20.23
N GLN A 322 16.39 -16.19 -19.47
CA GLN A 322 15.82 -15.88 -18.17
C GLN A 322 14.46 -15.21 -18.35
N TYR A 323 14.34 -14.29 -19.31
CA TYR A 323 13.07 -13.65 -19.63
C TYR A 323 12.02 -14.64 -20.16
N GLU A 324 12.40 -15.56 -21.05
CA GLU A 324 11.50 -16.61 -21.57
C GLU A 324 10.85 -17.41 -20.43
N ALA A 325 11.66 -17.83 -19.45
CA ALA A 325 11.15 -18.52 -18.26
C ALA A 325 10.21 -17.64 -17.41
N LYS A 326 10.43 -16.32 -17.34
CA LYS A 326 9.51 -15.39 -16.64
C LYS A 326 8.22 -15.19 -17.41
N GLU A 327 8.29 -15.09 -18.73
CA GLU A 327 7.10 -14.94 -19.57
C GLU A 327 6.20 -16.17 -19.43
N GLU A 328 6.75 -17.38 -19.41
CA GLU A 328 5.96 -18.60 -19.20
C GLU A 328 5.18 -18.55 -17.88
N ILE A 329 5.82 -18.09 -16.81
CA ILE A 329 5.16 -17.90 -15.50
C ILE A 329 4.04 -16.86 -15.61
N LEU A 330 4.26 -15.75 -16.31
CA LEU A 330 3.23 -14.73 -16.49
C LEU A 330 2.03 -15.28 -17.27
N ARG A 331 2.29 -16.03 -18.35
CA ARG A 331 1.26 -16.71 -19.16
C ARG A 331 0.45 -17.72 -18.35
N GLU A 332 1.11 -18.46 -17.45
CA GLU A 332 0.44 -19.41 -16.55
C GLU A 332 -0.57 -18.71 -15.64
N ILE A 333 -0.23 -17.54 -15.10
CA ILE A 333 -1.09 -16.80 -14.15
C ILE A 333 -2.20 -16.02 -14.87
N LEU A 334 -1.83 -15.32 -15.96
CA LEU A 334 -2.69 -14.36 -16.63
C LEU A 334 -3.58 -15.01 -17.69
N GLY A 335 -3.14 -16.12 -18.27
CA GLY A 335 -3.72 -16.75 -19.44
C GLY A 335 -3.06 -16.26 -20.74
N LYS A 336 -3.25 -17.02 -21.82
CA LYS A 336 -2.63 -16.71 -23.12
C LYS A 336 -3.22 -15.48 -23.82
N SER A 337 -4.43 -15.08 -23.47
CA SER A 337 -5.16 -13.97 -24.11
C SER A 337 -4.69 -12.58 -23.66
N VAL A 338 -4.03 -12.46 -22.51
CA VAL A 338 -3.53 -11.17 -22.01
C VAL A 338 -2.23 -10.83 -22.75
N PRO A 339 -2.14 -9.69 -23.45
CA PRO A 339 -0.91 -9.25 -24.08
C PRO A 339 0.18 -9.00 -23.04
N ILE A 340 1.38 -9.53 -23.27
CA ILE A 340 2.58 -9.31 -22.46
C ILE A 340 3.60 -8.65 -23.37
N VAL A 341 4.05 -7.45 -23.01
CA VAL A 341 5.04 -6.69 -23.76
C VAL A 341 6.31 -6.57 -22.92
N PRO A 342 7.47 -7.10 -23.38
CA PRO A 342 8.75 -6.90 -22.72
C PRO A 342 9.15 -5.42 -22.82
N VAL A 343 9.47 -4.80 -21.69
CA VAL A 343 9.87 -3.39 -21.68
C VAL A 343 11.06 -3.11 -20.76
N SER A 344 11.86 -2.13 -21.15
CA SER A 344 12.77 -1.45 -20.23
C SER A 344 12.38 0.01 -20.19
N ALA A 345 11.67 0.41 -19.14
CA ALA A 345 11.32 1.82 -18.94
C ALA A 345 12.55 2.74 -18.84
N LYS A 346 13.69 2.18 -18.41
CA LYS A 346 14.96 2.92 -18.28
C LYS A 346 15.65 3.13 -19.63
N ASN A 347 15.69 2.09 -20.47
CA ASN A 347 16.43 2.12 -21.74
C ASN A 347 15.54 2.45 -22.95
N GLY A 348 14.22 2.45 -22.79
CA GLY A 348 13.26 2.69 -23.85
C GLY A 348 12.87 1.45 -24.68
N THR A 349 13.42 0.28 -24.34
CA THR A 349 13.12 -0.99 -25.03
C THR A 349 11.64 -1.34 -24.91
N GLY A 350 11.02 -1.76 -26.02
CA GLY A 350 9.62 -2.22 -26.06
C GLY A 350 8.54 -1.13 -25.93
N LEU A 351 8.91 0.14 -25.69
CA LEU A 351 7.92 1.21 -25.47
C LEU A 351 7.02 1.46 -26.68
N ARG A 352 7.56 1.41 -27.91
CA ARG A 352 6.77 1.58 -29.13
C ARG A 352 5.72 0.49 -29.29
N GLU A 353 6.08 -0.75 -28.98
CA GLU A 353 5.16 -1.88 -29.02
C GLU A 353 4.08 -1.74 -27.95
N LEU A 354 4.48 -1.37 -26.73
CA LEU A 354 3.55 -1.09 -25.65
C LEU A 354 2.55 -0.01 -26.07
N VAL A 355 3.01 1.15 -26.58
CA VAL A 355 2.11 2.23 -27.04
C VAL A 355 1.13 1.74 -28.09
N ARG A 356 1.55 0.93 -29.07
CA ARG A 356 0.63 0.33 -30.05
C ARG A 356 -0.45 -0.49 -29.37
N GLU A 357 -0.09 -1.34 -28.41
CA GLU A 357 -1.08 -2.10 -27.63
C GLU A 357 -1.98 -1.19 -26.81
N LEU A 358 -1.48 -0.09 -26.24
CA LEU A 358 -2.28 0.82 -25.40
C LEU A 358 -3.29 1.65 -26.21
N VAL A 359 -2.92 2.05 -27.44
CA VAL A 359 -3.75 2.90 -28.30
C VAL A 359 -4.79 2.11 -29.11
N LYS A 360 -4.60 0.80 -29.30
CA LYS A 360 -5.64 -0.09 -29.87
C LYS A 360 -6.92 0.03 -29.06
N ARG A 361 -7.95 0.68 -29.61
CA ARG A 361 -9.27 0.72 -28.97
C ARG A 361 -9.88 -0.68 -29.04
N PRO A 362 -10.44 -1.21 -27.94
CA PRO A 362 -11.33 -2.37 -28.06
C PRO A 362 -12.49 -1.95 -28.97
N GLU A 363 -12.85 -2.80 -29.94
CA GLU A 363 -14.13 -2.66 -30.62
C GLU A 363 -15.20 -2.73 -29.52
N LEU A 364 -15.87 -1.60 -29.28
CA LEU A 364 -17.02 -1.56 -28.39
C LEU A 364 -18.10 -2.38 -29.07
N GLU A 365 -18.28 -3.64 -28.66
CA GLU A 365 -19.56 -4.30 -28.84
C GLU A 365 -20.58 -3.47 -28.06
N ILE A 366 -21.33 -2.66 -28.81
CA ILE A 366 -22.56 -2.05 -28.32
C ILE A 366 -23.49 -3.23 -28.08
N VAL A 367 -23.62 -3.64 -26.82
CA VAL A 367 -24.71 -4.51 -26.42
C VAL A 367 -25.98 -3.68 -26.57
N GLU A 368 -26.76 -3.97 -27.61
CA GLU A 368 -28.09 -3.38 -27.87
C GLU A 368 -29.05 -3.58 -26.69
#